data_AF-A0A9D8ERV0-F1
#
_entry.id   AF-A0A9D8ERV0-F1
#
_cell.length_a   1.000
_cell.length_b   1.000
_cell.length_c   1.000
_cell.angle_alpha   90.00
_cell.angle_beta   90.00
_cell.angle_gamma   90.00
#
_symmetry.space_group_name_H-M   'P 1'
#
loop_
_entity.id
_entity.type
_entity.pdbx_description
1 polymer ?
#
loop_
_entity_poly.entity_id
_entity_poly.type
_entity_poly.pdbx_seq_one_letter_code
_entity_poly.pdbx_strand_id
1 'polypeptide(L)'
;MEKFISFSWDLVKLILYISLIIYFFKNRKIYTYVKGIFLTCLFFHIIGWIFKILMYTFSLDSIRNIFGWDGNFQFITDFIYSTSYFLLLFGVSLLIGKEYLIKNEEIEYPTMEGKRRNIGVSLLLFIITLGIYFPFWLYRTVKDLKNNFEDDIPYTPGKAVGFLFIPIFNIFWAFYILFSLPSRIKQIETKYFGKNISFYFHPILIPILLIIFIIISNLQIRFEFEKSNYGSILFFESAIFVLWLTIQAKLNSFFDFKKELVISN
;
A
#
# COMPACT_ATOMS: atom_id res chain seq x y z
N MET A 1 -31.46 14.44 -15.82
CA MET A 1 -31.13 15.06 -14.51
C MET A 1 -30.11 14.23 -13.74
N GLU A 2 -30.32 12.92 -13.55
CA GLU A 2 -29.40 12.02 -12.82
C GLU A 2 -27.96 11.99 -13.36
N LYS A 3 -27.78 11.91 -14.69
CA LYS A 3 -26.45 11.94 -15.32
C LYS A 3 -25.67 13.23 -15.00
N PHE A 4 -26.36 14.36 -14.97
CA PHE A 4 -25.75 15.67 -14.65
C PHE A 4 -25.35 15.77 -13.18
N ILE A 5 -26.18 15.24 -12.28
CA ILE A 5 -25.88 15.17 -10.85
C ILE A 5 -24.67 14.26 -10.61
N SER A 6 -24.62 13.07 -11.22
CA SER A 6 -23.46 12.18 -11.11
C SER A 6 -22.18 12.84 -11.61
N PHE A 7 -22.24 13.55 -12.74
CA PHE A 7 -21.08 14.23 -13.30
C PHE A 7 -20.57 15.35 -12.38
N SER A 8 -21.48 16.16 -11.83
CA SER A 8 -21.14 17.21 -10.86
C SER A 8 -20.45 16.66 -9.62
N TRP A 9 -20.93 15.52 -9.10
CA TRP A 9 -20.29 14.84 -7.96
C TRP A 9 -18.87 14.35 -8.28
N ASP A 10 -18.65 13.82 -9.48
CA ASP A 10 -17.31 13.37 -9.90
C ASP A 10 -16.35 14.55 -10.06
N LEU A 11 -16.82 15.69 -10.56
CA LEU A 11 -16.05 16.93 -10.63
C LEU A 11 -15.62 17.43 -9.24
N VAL A 12 -16.54 17.42 -8.27
CA VAL A 12 -16.26 17.80 -6.88
C VAL A 12 -15.19 16.88 -6.27
N LYS A 13 -15.29 15.56 -6.48
CA LYS A 13 -14.27 14.60 -6.02
C LYS A 13 -12.90 14.91 -6.65
N LEU A 14 -12.86 15.17 -7.95
CA LEU A 14 -11.62 15.51 -8.65
C LEU A 14 -10.96 16.78 -8.08
N ILE A 15 -11.76 17.83 -7.82
CA ILE A 15 -11.28 19.08 -7.21
C ILE A 15 -10.73 18.81 -5.81
N LEU A 16 -11.40 17.97 -5.00
CA LEU A 16 -10.90 17.57 -3.68
C LEU A 16 -9.56 16.82 -3.77
N TYR A 17 -9.43 15.88 -4.70
CA TYR A 17 -8.18 15.15 -4.92
C TYR A 17 -7.03 16.07 -5.33
N ILE A 18 -7.29 17.00 -6.27
CA ILE A 18 -6.29 17.99 -6.70
C ILE A 18 -5.88 18.89 -5.52
N SER A 19 -6.84 19.35 -4.73
CA SER A 19 -6.59 20.19 -3.55
C SER A 19 -5.71 19.47 -2.52
N LEU A 20 -6.00 18.19 -2.24
CA LEU A 20 -5.18 17.35 -1.37
C LEU A 20 -3.75 17.19 -1.89
N ILE A 21 -3.58 16.98 -3.20
CA ILE A 21 -2.25 16.85 -3.80
C ILE A 21 -1.46 18.14 -3.71
N ILE A 22 -2.07 19.28 -4.04
CA ILE A 22 -1.42 20.59 -3.91
C ILE A 22 -0.97 20.79 -2.46
N TYR A 23 -1.83 20.47 -1.49
CA TYR A 23 -1.48 20.52 -0.08
C TYR A 23 -0.27 19.62 0.26
N PHE A 24 -0.27 18.36 -0.21
CA PHE A 24 0.80 17.41 0.07
C PHE A 24 2.13 17.76 -0.59
N PHE A 25 2.12 18.24 -1.83
CA PHE A 25 3.34 18.66 -2.53
C PHE A 25 3.92 19.95 -1.95
N LYS A 26 3.07 20.89 -1.52
CA LYS A 26 3.51 22.12 -0.83
C LYS A 26 4.15 21.80 0.53
N ASN A 27 3.69 20.76 1.23
CA ASN A 27 4.23 20.39 2.52
C ASN A 27 5.54 19.56 2.38
N ARG A 28 6.69 20.23 2.49
CA ARG A 28 8.02 19.59 2.45
C ARG A 28 8.25 18.58 3.58
N LYS A 29 7.53 18.67 4.69
CA LYS A 29 7.71 17.79 5.86
C LYS A 29 7.09 16.39 5.68
N ILE A 30 6.39 16.13 4.59
CA ILE A 30 5.74 14.83 4.33
C ILE A 30 6.70 13.93 3.58
N TYR A 31 6.84 12.70 4.05
CA TYR A 31 7.74 11.72 3.45
C TYR A 31 7.34 11.40 2.01
N THR A 32 8.34 11.29 1.12
CA THR A 32 8.15 11.14 -0.32
C THR A 32 7.29 9.93 -0.69
N TYR A 33 7.40 8.83 0.04
CA TYR A 33 6.55 7.65 -0.17
C TYR A 33 5.06 7.95 0.06
N VAL A 34 4.73 8.69 1.12
CA VAL A 34 3.34 9.06 1.43
C VAL A 34 2.78 9.96 0.33
N LYS A 35 3.58 10.92 -0.17
CA LYS A 35 3.19 11.72 -1.35
C LYS A 35 2.91 10.84 -2.57
N GLY A 36 3.75 9.83 -2.79
CA GLY A 36 3.59 8.85 -3.86
C GLY A 36 2.27 8.08 -3.76
N ILE A 37 1.83 7.68 -2.56
CA ILE A 37 0.53 7.03 -2.35
C ILE A 37 -0.61 7.94 -2.83
N PHE A 38 -0.63 9.22 -2.42
CA PHE A 38 -1.68 10.16 -2.83
C PHE A 38 -1.64 10.47 -4.34
N LEU A 39 -0.46 10.55 -4.93
CA LEU A 39 -0.33 10.73 -6.38
C LEU A 39 -0.89 9.51 -7.14
N THR A 40 -0.56 8.30 -6.68
CA THR A 40 -1.07 7.05 -7.25
C THR A 40 -2.58 6.95 -7.08
N CYS A 41 -3.11 7.35 -5.92
CA CYS A 41 -4.52 7.42 -5.62
C CYS A 41 -5.30 8.31 -6.62
N LEU A 42 -4.79 9.52 -6.91
CA LEU A 42 -5.36 10.40 -7.95
C LEU A 42 -5.27 9.77 -9.33
N PHE A 43 -4.13 9.17 -9.67
CA PHE A 43 -3.94 8.53 -10.97
C PHE A 43 -5.02 7.47 -11.22
N PHE A 44 -5.27 6.58 -10.25
CA PHE A 44 -6.38 5.62 -10.33
C PHE A 44 -7.73 6.35 -10.46
N HIS A 45 -7.99 7.41 -9.69
CA HIS A 45 -9.26 8.14 -9.79
C HIS A 45 -9.50 8.74 -11.19
N ILE A 46 -8.48 9.37 -11.77
CA ILE A 46 -8.54 9.96 -13.11
C ILE A 46 -8.78 8.88 -14.16
N ILE A 47 -8.05 7.76 -14.07
CA ILE A 47 -8.25 6.63 -14.99
C ILE A 47 -9.68 6.11 -14.89
N GLY A 48 -10.20 5.91 -13.68
CA GLY A 48 -11.59 5.47 -13.49
C GLY A 48 -12.59 6.42 -14.13
N TRP A 49 -12.36 7.73 -14.01
CA TRP A 49 -13.18 8.76 -14.65
C TRP A 49 -13.09 8.72 -16.19
N ILE A 50 -11.90 8.53 -16.76
CA ILE A 50 -11.70 8.37 -18.21
C ILE A 50 -12.46 7.13 -18.70
N PHE A 51 -12.34 5.98 -18.03
CA PHE A 51 -13.09 4.78 -18.38
C PHE A 51 -14.60 5.01 -18.31
N LYS A 52 -15.08 5.69 -17.28
CA LYS A 52 -16.49 6.03 -17.14
C LYS A 52 -16.99 6.90 -18.30
N ILE A 53 -16.21 7.91 -18.73
CA ILE A 53 -16.52 8.72 -19.91
C ILE A 53 -16.56 7.86 -21.17
N LEU A 54 -15.56 7.00 -21.38
CA LEU A 54 -15.53 6.09 -22.53
C LEU A 54 -16.78 5.20 -22.58
N MET A 55 -17.22 4.65 -21.44
CA MET A 55 -18.45 3.86 -21.35
C MET A 55 -19.72 4.66 -21.63
N TYR A 56 -19.72 5.98 -21.41
CA TYR A 56 -20.86 6.82 -21.80
C TYR A 56 -20.86 7.18 -23.28
N THR A 57 -19.69 7.30 -23.89
CA THR A 57 -19.55 7.76 -25.28
C THR A 57 -19.64 6.62 -26.29
N PHE A 58 -19.13 5.44 -25.96
CA PHE A 58 -19.04 4.31 -26.87
C PHE A 58 -20.00 3.17 -26.47
N SER A 59 -20.49 2.41 -27.45
CA SER A 59 -21.21 1.17 -27.15
C SER A 59 -20.26 0.16 -26.49
N LEU A 60 -20.77 -0.69 -25.61
CA LEU A 60 -19.98 -1.75 -24.97
C LEU A 60 -19.23 -2.60 -26.01
N ASP A 61 -19.87 -2.93 -27.14
CA ASP A 61 -19.23 -3.70 -28.21
C ASP A 61 -18.07 -2.95 -28.88
N SER A 62 -18.17 -1.63 -29.02
CA SER A 62 -17.06 -0.81 -29.54
C SER A 62 -15.87 -0.83 -28.59
N ILE A 63 -16.12 -0.73 -27.28
CA ILE A 63 -15.07 -0.78 -26.26
C ILE A 63 -14.42 -2.18 -26.22
N ARG A 64 -15.23 -3.24 -26.27
CA ARG A 64 -14.75 -4.63 -26.35
C ARG A 64 -13.83 -4.83 -27.56
N ASN A 65 -14.22 -4.33 -28.72
CA ASN A 65 -13.43 -4.41 -29.95
C ASN A 65 -12.11 -3.61 -29.87
N ILE A 66 -12.11 -2.43 -29.24
CA ILE A 66 -10.90 -1.62 -29.07
C ILE A 66 -9.86 -2.32 -28.18
N PHE A 67 -10.31 -2.92 -27.08
CA PHE A 67 -9.42 -3.53 -26.09
C PHE A 67 -9.22 -5.05 -26.29
N GLY A 68 -9.94 -5.66 -27.23
CA GLY A 68 -9.92 -7.12 -27.45
C GLY A 68 -10.36 -7.91 -26.20
N TRP A 69 -11.25 -7.35 -25.39
CA TRP A 69 -11.66 -7.93 -24.12
C TRP A 69 -13.17 -8.16 -24.04
N ASP A 70 -13.57 -9.42 -23.94
CA ASP A 70 -14.98 -9.83 -23.90
C ASP A 70 -15.59 -9.73 -22.49
N GLY A 71 -14.77 -9.34 -21.50
CA GLY A 71 -15.14 -9.33 -20.09
C GLY A 71 -16.10 -8.21 -19.69
N ASN A 72 -16.45 -8.20 -18.40
CA ASN A 72 -17.34 -7.21 -17.83
C ASN A 72 -16.57 -5.90 -17.60
N PHE A 73 -16.76 -4.88 -18.44
CA PHE A 73 -16.08 -3.59 -18.28
C PHE A 73 -16.39 -2.86 -16.96
N GLN A 74 -17.54 -3.15 -16.37
CA GLN A 74 -17.93 -2.63 -15.07
C GLN A 74 -16.95 -3.05 -13.96
N PHE A 75 -16.39 -4.26 -14.09
CA PHE A 75 -15.37 -4.75 -13.17
C PHE A 75 -14.12 -3.84 -13.14
N ILE A 76 -13.61 -3.41 -14.31
CA ILE A 76 -12.42 -2.54 -14.38
C ILE A 76 -12.70 -1.22 -13.66
N THR A 77 -13.85 -0.61 -13.91
CA THR A 77 -14.21 0.66 -13.27
C THR A 77 -14.33 0.51 -11.75
N ASP A 78 -14.97 -0.55 -11.28
CA ASP A 78 -15.19 -0.78 -9.84
C ASP A 78 -13.88 -1.06 -9.10
N PHE A 79 -12.98 -1.84 -9.70
CA PHE A 79 -11.64 -2.07 -9.16
C PHE A 79 -10.82 -0.78 -9.05
N ILE A 80 -10.83 0.04 -10.10
CA ILE A 80 -10.06 1.28 -10.13
C ILE A 80 -10.53 2.24 -9.03
N TYR A 81 -11.85 2.42 -8.90
CA TYR A 81 -12.40 3.29 -7.87
C TYR A 81 -12.16 2.74 -6.46
N SER A 82 -12.38 1.44 -6.24
CA SER A 82 -12.13 0.80 -4.93
C SER A 82 -10.66 0.91 -4.53
N THR A 83 -9.73 0.70 -5.46
CA THR A 83 -8.29 0.86 -5.25
C THR A 83 -7.94 2.30 -4.90
N SER A 84 -8.51 3.27 -5.62
CA SER A 84 -8.33 4.70 -5.32
C SER A 84 -8.80 5.03 -3.90
N TYR A 85 -10.01 4.62 -3.51
CA TYR A 85 -10.54 4.86 -2.15
C TYR A 85 -9.71 4.18 -1.06
N PHE A 86 -9.27 2.95 -1.30
CA PHE A 86 -8.37 2.25 -0.39
C PHE A 86 -7.07 3.02 -0.20
N LEU A 87 -6.40 3.43 -1.29
CA LEU A 87 -5.16 4.20 -1.23
C LEU A 87 -5.35 5.54 -0.51
N LEU A 88 -6.51 6.18 -0.66
CA LEU A 88 -6.84 7.42 0.04
C LEU A 88 -6.89 7.19 1.56
N LEU A 89 -7.72 6.24 2.01
CA LEU A 89 -7.86 5.93 3.44
C LEU A 89 -6.55 5.43 4.04
N PHE A 90 -5.84 4.58 3.29
CA PHE A 90 -4.52 4.08 3.65
C PHE A 90 -3.52 5.23 3.79
N GLY A 91 -3.43 6.12 2.81
CA GLY A 91 -2.55 7.29 2.85
C GLY A 91 -2.86 8.23 4.01
N VAL A 92 -4.15 8.49 4.27
CA VAL A 92 -4.59 9.27 5.43
C VAL A 92 -4.18 8.59 6.74
N SER A 93 -4.30 7.26 6.84
CA SER A 93 -3.86 6.52 8.03
C SER A 93 -2.39 6.76 8.36
N LEU A 94 -1.51 6.87 7.36
CA LEU A 94 -0.08 7.15 7.54
C LEU A 94 0.24 8.57 8.03
N LEU A 95 -0.75 9.47 7.98
CA LEU A 95 -0.63 10.86 8.43
C LEU A 95 -1.21 11.06 9.84
N ILE A 96 -2.16 10.22 10.25
CA ILE A 96 -2.78 10.30 11.58
C ILE A 96 -1.75 10.00 12.66
N GLY A 97 -1.66 10.88 13.66
CA GLY A 97 -0.77 10.70 14.81
C GLY A 97 0.65 11.20 14.61
N LYS A 98 0.91 12.02 13.58
CA LYS A 98 2.20 12.67 13.37
C LYS A 98 2.51 13.68 14.49
N GLU A 99 3.00 13.16 15.61
CA GLU A 99 3.72 13.96 16.60
C GLU A 99 5.13 14.21 16.07
N TYR A 100 5.54 15.47 16.06
CA TYR A 100 6.90 15.83 15.69
C TYR A 100 7.83 15.35 16.80
N LEU A 101 8.84 14.55 16.45
CA LEU A 101 9.94 14.24 17.34
C LEU A 101 10.52 15.55 17.88
N ILE A 102 10.39 15.74 19.19
CA ILE A 102 11.28 16.62 19.93
C ILE A 102 12.62 15.89 19.91
N LYS A 103 13.60 16.49 19.23
CA LYS A 103 14.96 15.97 19.10
C LYS A 103 15.55 15.90 20.51
N ASN A 104 15.45 14.74 21.16
CA ASN A 104 16.27 14.49 22.34
C ASN A 104 17.69 14.27 21.80
N GLU A 105 18.52 15.27 22.04
CA GLU A 105 19.94 15.23 21.77
C GLU A 105 20.56 14.08 22.59
N GLU A 106 21.54 13.38 22.00
CA GLU A 106 22.41 12.34 22.61
C GLU A 106 22.04 10.83 22.47
N ILE A 107 21.09 10.41 21.63
CA ILE A 107 21.00 8.96 21.30
C ILE A 107 21.84 8.66 20.06
N GLU A 108 22.85 7.79 20.19
CA GLU A 108 23.59 7.25 19.05
C GLU A 108 22.71 6.19 18.36
N TYR A 109 22.33 6.48 17.12
CA TYR A 109 21.40 5.63 16.37
C TYR A 109 22.15 4.54 15.60
N PRO A 110 21.68 3.28 15.63
CA PRO A 110 22.36 2.19 14.95
C PRO A 110 22.29 2.37 13.44
N THR A 111 23.41 2.10 12.76
CA THR A 111 23.44 2.00 11.31
C THR A 111 23.00 0.62 10.87
N MET A 112 21.98 0.54 10.02
CA MET A 112 21.62 -0.75 9.43
C MET A 112 22.65 -1.21 8.40
N GLU A 113 23.12 -2.44 8.56
CA GLU A 113 23.80 -3.21 7.54
C GLU A 113 22.82 -3.64 6.45
N GLY A 114 23.11 -3.30 5.19
CA GLY A 114 22.27 -3.66 4.05
C GLY A 114 22.26 -2.60 2.96
N LYS A 115 21.29 -2.70 2.05
CA LYS A 115 21.09 -1.74 0.96
C LYS A 115 19.65 -1.27 0.92
N ARG A 116 19.48 0.05 0.77
CA ARG A 116 18.19 0.69 0.48
C ARG A 116 17.55 0.04 -0.73
N ARG A 117 16.26 -0.26 -0.63
CA ARG A 117 15.50 -0.92 -1.70
C ARG A 117 14.88 0.13 -2.61
N ASN A 118 14.95 -0.11 -3.92
CA ASN A 118 14.20 0.69 -4.86
C ASN A 118 12.74 0.21 -4.88
N ILE A 119 11.86 1.01 -4.29
CA ILE A 119 10.42 0.74 -4.19
C ILE A 119 9.81 0.62 -5.59
N GLY A 120 10.25 1.43 -6.56
CA GLY A 120 9.77 1.38 -7.94
C GLY A 120 10.15 0.08 -8.66
N VAL A 121 11.38 -0.42 -8.44
CA VAL A 121 11.78 -1.74 -8.97
C VAL A 121 10.99 -2.87 -8.33
N SER A 122 10.71 -2.75 -7.02
CA SER A 122 9.89 -3.74 -6.30
C SER A 122 8.46 -3.79 -6.83
N LEU A 123 7.87 -2.63 -7.12
CA LEU A 123 6.58 -2.49 -7.79
C LEU A 123 6.58 -3.11 -9.19
N LEU A 124 7.58 -2.76 -10.00
CA LEU A 124 7.70 -3.27 -11.37
C LEU A 124 7.80 -4.81 -11.39
N LEU A 125 8.67 -5.38 -10.56
CA LEU A 125 8.85 -6.84 -10.49
C LEU A 125 7.59 -7.54 -9.98
N PHE A 126 6.87 -6.95 -9.03
CA PHE A 126 5.62 -7.52 -8.56
C PHE A 126 4.59 -7.62 -9.69
N ILE A 127 4.41 -6.54 -10.46
CA ILE A 127 3.48 -6.51 -11.60
C ILE A 127 3.88 -7.54 -12.66
N ILE A 128 5.15 -7.53 -13.08
CA ILE A 128 5.64 -8.42 -14.15
C ILE A 128 5.53 -9.90 -13.75
N THR A 129 5.77 -10.22 -12.47
CA THR A 129 5.76 -11.60 -11.97
C THR A 129 4.42 -12.04 -11.39
N LEU A 130 3.38 -11.20 -11.46
CA LEU A 130 2.07 -11.46 -10.86
C LEU A 130 2.19 -11.90 -9.39
N GLY A 131 3.05 -11.24 -8.63
CA GLY A 131 3.25 -11.52 -7.21
C GLY A 131 4.15 -12.72 -6.88
N ILE A 132 4.63 -13.50 -7.85
CA ILE A 132 5.56 -14.62 -7.58
C ILE A 132 6.85 -14.13 -6.90
N TYR A 133 7.24 -12.88 -7.13
CA TYR A 133 8.42 -12.29 -6.50
C TYR A 133 8.20 -11.86 -5.04
N PHE A 134 6.98 -11.99 -4.50
CA PHE A 134 6.65 -11.64 -3.12
C PHE A 134 7.46 -12.41 -2.06
N PRO A 135 7.55 -13.76 -2.10
CA PRO A 135 8.32 -14.52 -1.11
C PRO A 135 9.79 -14.11 -1.05
N PHE A 136 10.38 -13.73 -2.19
CA PHE A 136 11.75 -13.22 -2.25
C PHE A 136 11.91 -11.92 -1.45
N TRP A 137 10.97 -10.97 -1.58
CA TRP A 137 11.00 -9.73 -0.80
C TRP A 137 10.77 -9.96 0.69
N LEU A 138 9.88 -10.90 1.04
CA LEU A 138 9.67 -11.28 2.44
C LEU A 138 10.96 -11.86 3.04
N TYR A 139 11.63 -12.78 2.32
CA TYR A 139 12.91 -13.35 2.75
C TYR A 139 13.94 -12.25 3.04
N ARG A 140 14.14 -11.32 2.10
CA ARG A 140 15.12 -10.24 2.27
C ARG A 140 14.75 -9.28 3.38
N THR A 141 13.46 -8.97 3.52
CA THR A 141 12.95 -8.13 4.60
C THR A 141 13.27 -8.71 5.96
N VAL A 142 12.95 -9.98 6.18
CA VAL A 142 13.22 -10.66 7.43
C VAL A 142 14.71 -10.86 7.64
N LYS A 143 15.49 -11.12 6.59
CA LYS A 143 16.95 -11.25 6.68
C LYS A 143 17.61 -9.96 7.15
N ASP A 144 17.28 -8.84 6.53
CA ASP A 144 17.87 -7.55 6.89
C ASP A 144 17.46 -7.16 8.33
N LEU A 145 16.20 -7.40 8.72
CA LEU A 145 15.77 -7.17 10.09
C LEU A 145 16.47 -8.09 11.10
N LYS A 146 16.61 -9.39 10.80
CA LYS A 146 17.24 -10.37 11.70
C LYS A 146 18.74 -10.13 11.85
N ASN A 147 19.42 -9.70 10.79
CA ASN A 147 20.84 -9.36 10.84
C ASN A 147 21.12 -8.12 11.69
N ASN A 148 20.20 -7.15 11.71
CA ASN A 148 20.39 -5.89 12.44
C ASN A 148 19.75 -5.89 13.84
N PHE A 149 18.71 -6.70 14.06
CA PHE A 149 17.91 -6.73 15.29
C PHE A 149 17.53 -8.18 15.62
N GLU A 150 18.56 -8.99 15.91
CA GLU A 150 18.39 -10.44 16.05
C GLU A 150 17.30 -10.82 17.06
N ASP A 151 17.32 -10.19 18.24
CA ASP A 151 16.39 -10.53 19.33
C ASP A 151 14.95 -10.08 19.09
N ASP A 152 14.73 -9.12 18.20
CA ASP A 152 13.40 -8.52 17.97
C ASP A 152 12.59 -9.27 16.90
N ILE A 153 13.22 -10.17 16.15
CA ILE A 153 12.58 -10.98 15.10
C ILE A 153 12.55 -12.47 15.50
N PRO A 154 11.37 -13.04 15.82
CA PRO A 154 11.27 -14.38 16.41
C PRO A 154 11.38 -15.53 15.40
N TYR A 155 11.49 -15.23 14.10
CA TYR A 155 11.54 -16.23 13.04
C TYR A 155 12.70 -15.97 12.08
N THR A 156 13.24 -17.05 11.51
CA THR A 156 14.30 -16.94 10.50
C THR A 156 13.70 -16.55 9.15
N PRO A 157 14.49 -15.98 8.22
CA PRO A 157 14.04 -15.70 6.85
C PRO A 157 13.48 -16.94 6.14
N GLY A 158 14.09 -18.10 6.37
CA GLY A 158 13.61 -19.39 5.86
C GLY A 158 12.25 -19.79 6.43
N LYS A 159 12.01 -19.60 7.74
CA LYS A 159 10.69 -19.86 8.35
C LYS A 159 9.63 -18.89 7.82
N ALA A 160 9.97 -17.61 7.67
CA ALA A 160 9.07 -16.59 7.15
C ALA A 160 8.48 -16.96 5.79
N VAL A 161 9.30 -17.55 4.92
CA VAL A 161 8.91 -17.91 3.54
C VAL A 161 8.46 -19.36 3.41
N GLY A 162 9.21 -20.32 3.95
CA GLY A 162 8.96 -21.75 3.76
C GLY A 162 7.59 -22.18 4.27
N PHE A 163 7.12 -21.56 5.35
CA PHE A 163 5.81 -21.84 5.92
C PHE A 163 4.62 -21.35 5.06
N LEU A 164 4.85 -20.44 4.11
CA LEU A 164 3.84 -20.05 3.12
C LEU A 164 3.56 -21.15 2.09
N PHE A 165 4.42 -22.16 1.97
CA PHE A 165 4.25 -23.25 1.00
C PHE A 165 3.62 -24.51 1.59
N ILE A 166 3.29 -24.50 2.89
CA ILE A 166 2.63 -25.62 3.57
C ILE A 166 1.12 -25.35 3.57
N PRO A 167 0.28 -26.06 2.80
CA PRO A 167 -1.08 -25.60 2.48
C PRO A 167 -1.97 -25.16 3.65
N ILE A 168 -2.08 -25.97 4.70
CA ILE A 168 -2.94 -25.68 5.87
C ILE A 168 -2.25 -24.67 6.79
N PHE A 169 -0.95 -24.80 6.97
CA PHE A 169 -0.16 -23.92 7.83
C PHE A 169 -0.02 -22.50 7.23
N ASN A 170 -0.07 -22.40 5.90
CA ASN A 170 0.06 -21.16 5.14
C ASN A 170 -1.00 -20.14 5.55
N ILE A 171 -2.27 -20.55 5.70
CA ILE A 171 -3.34 -19.60 6.05
C ILE A 171 -3.03 -18.94 7.40
N PHE A 172 -2.79 -19.75 8.44
CA PHE A 172 -2.42 -19.26 9.76
C PHE A 172 -1.15 -18.40 9.70
N TRP A 173 -0.11 -18.88 9.00
CA TRP A 173 1.17 -18.20 8.91
C TRP A 173 1.10 -16.87 8.14
N ALA A 174 0.31 -16.80 7.08
CA ALA A 174 0.09 -15.59 6.31
C ALA A 174 -0.53 -14.51 7.18
N PHE A 175 -1.57 -14.83 7.96
CA PHE A 175 -2.13 -13.89 8.95
C PHE A 175 -1.11 -13.55 10.03
N TYR A 176 -0.39 -14.53 10.56
CA TYR A 176 0.65 -14.26 11.55
C TYR A 176 1.71 -13.27 11.04
N ILE A 177 2.23 -13.45 9.82
CA ILE A 177 3.20 -12.54 9.21
C ILE A 177 2.57 -11.17 8.93
N LEU A 178 1.34 -11.13 8.42
CA LEU A 178 0.61 -9.90 8.09
C LEU A 178 0.49 -8.95 9.29
N PHE A 179 0.29 -9.48 10.50
CA PHE A 179 0.18 -8.68 11.73
C PHE A 179 1.50 -8.55 12.48
N SER A 180 2.28 -9.64 12.58
CA SER A 180 3.49 -9.66 13.39
C SER A 180 4.59 -8.78 12.79
N LEU A 181 4.82 -8.83 11.48
CA LEU A 181 5.93 -8.13 10.86
C LEU A 181 5.81 -6.60 10.96
N PRO A 182 4.65 -5.98 10.62
CA PRO A 182 4.46 -4.56 10.92
C PRO A 182 4.67 -4.22 12.40
N SER A 183 4.15 -5.06 13.31
CA SER A 183 4.27 -4.84 14.75
C SER A 183 5.73 -4.88 15.22
N ARG A 184 6.53 -5.84 14.72
CA ARG A 184 7.97 -5.91 15.01
C ARG A 184 8.73 -4.72 14.45
N ILE A 185 8.42 -4.29 13.24
CA ILE A 185 9.01 -3.08 12.64
C ILE A 185 8.72 -1.84 13.51
N LYS A 186 7.50 -1.71 14.03
CA LYS A 186 7.13 -0.62 14.93
C LYS A 186 7.86 -0.68 16.27
N GLN A 187 8.04 -1.88 16.82
CA GLN A 187 8.82 -2.09 18.04
C GLN A 187 10.29 -1.69 17.84
N ILE A 188 10.90 -2.13 16.74
CA ILE A 188 12.27 -1.77 16.34
C ILE A 188 12.40 -0.26 16.15
N GLU A 189 11.46 0.38 15.45
CA GLU A 189 11.40 1.84 15.32
C GLU A 189 11.42 2.51 16.71
N THR A 190 10.55 2.08 17.61
CA THR A 190 10.44 2.73 18.92
C THR A 190 11.69 2.52 19.78
N LYS A 191 12.29 1.33 19.71
CA LYS A 191 13.43 0.90 20.54
C LYS A 191 14.77 1.53 20.11
N TYR A 192 15.01 1.63 18.81
CA TYR A 192 16.34 1.99 18.27
C TYR A 192 16.42 3.38 17.62
N PHE A 193 15.26 3.94 17.31
CA PHE A 193 15.10 4.97 16.28
C PHE A 193 14.21 6.12 16.76
N GLY A 194 13.47 5.92 17.85
CA GLY A 194 12.48 6.87 18.34
C GLY A 194 11.14 6.74 17.60
N LYS A 195 10.11 7.39 18.14
CA LYS A 195 8.75 7.24 17.62
C LYS A 195 8.58 7.94 16.27
N ASN A 196 8.02 7.22 15.29
CA ASN A 196 7.51 7.74 14.02
C ASN A 196 8.56 8.38 13.11
N ILE A 197 9.70 7.70 12.90
CA ILE A 197 10.68 8.12 11.89
C ILE A 197 10.00 8.24 10.52
N SER A 198 10.22 9.39 9.88
CA SER A 198 9.73 9.80 8.55
C SER A 198 8.21 9.90 8.40
N PHE A 199 7.44 8.88 8.76
CA PHE A 199 5.97 8.85 8.69
C PHE A 199 5.36 7.95 9.76
N TYR A 200 4.10 8.18 10.11
CA TYR A 200 3.43 7.35 11.11
C TYR A 200 3.08 5.99 10.52
N PHE A 201 3.49 4.93 11.20
CA PHE A 201 3.20 3.56 10.80
C PHE A 201 2.34 2.89 11.86
N HIS A 202 1.10 2.57 11.48
CA HIS A 202 0.11 1.90 12.33
C HIS A 202 0.14 0.40 12.05
N PRO A 203 0.90 -0.41 12.82
CA PRO A 203 1.14 -1.80 12.48
C PRO A 203 -0.10 -2.69 12.51
N ILE A 204 -1.13 -2.31 13.27
CA ILE A 204 -2.37 -3.08 13.43
C ILE A 204 -3.50 -2.49 12.57
N LEU A 205 -3.61 -1.16 12.50
CA LEU A 205 -4.67 -0.49 11.73
C LEU A 205 -4.58 -0.85 10.24
N ILE A 206 -3.35 -0.95 9.71
CA ILE A 206 -3.15 -1.28 8.30
C ILE A 206 -3.71 -2.69 7.97
N PRO A 207 -3.29 -3.78 8.64
CA PRO A 207 -3.88 -5.10 8.43
C PRO A 207 -5.40 -5.14 8.68
N ILE A 208 -5.92 -4.42 9.67
CA ILE A 208 -7.36 -4.33 9.91
C ILE A 208 -8.07 -3.69 8.72
N LEU A 209 -7.54 -2.57 8.20
CA LEU A 209 -8.09 -1.90 7.03
C LEU A 209 -8.12 -2.85 5.83
N LEU A 210 -7.05 -3.63 5.62
CA LEU A 210 -7.02 -4.67 4.58
C LEU A 210 -8.15 -5.68 4.77
N ILE A 211 -8.30 -6.25 5.97
CA ILE A 211 -9.33 -7.25 6.26
C ILE A 211 -10.74 -6.68 6.06
N ILE A 212 -11.00 -5.46 6.55
CA ILE A 212 -12.30 -4.80 6.37
C ILE A 212 -12.61 -4.65 4.89
N PHE A 213 -11.66 -4.17 4.09
CA PHE A 213 -11.87 -4.01 2.66
C PHE A 213 -12.04 -5.35 1.93
N ILE A 214 -11.32 -6.41 2.34
CA ILE A 214 -11.51 -7.76 1.83
C ILE A 214 -12.93 -8.24 2.13
N ILE A 215 -13.39 -8.07 3.37
CA ILE A 215 -14.74 -8.46 3.79
C ILE A 215 -15.78 -7.69 2.98
N ILE A 216 -15.67 -6.37 2.88
CA ILE A 216 -16.61 -5.53 2.12
C ILE A 216 -16.64 -5.97 0.65
N SER A 217 -15.46 -6.16 0.04
CA SER A 217 -15.36 -6.60 -1.35
C SER A 217 -16.01 -7.96 -1.56
N ASN A 218 -15.85 -8.90 -0.62
CA ASN A 218 -16.47 -10.23 -0.71
C ASN A 218 -17.96 -10.24 -0.34
N LEU A 219 -18.42 -9.35 0.55
CA LEU A 219 -19.82 -9.23 0.94
C LEU A 219 -20.67 -8.61 -0.17
N GLN A 220 -20.17 -7.56 -0.82
CA GLN A 220 -20.83 -6.97 -2.01
C GLN A 220 -21.06 -8.04 -3.09
N ILE A 221 -20.12 -8.98 -3.23
CA ILE A 221 -20.18 -10.09 -4.20
C ILE A 221 -21.20 -11.17 -3.84
N ARG A 222 -21.51 -11.37 -2.55
CA ARG A 222 -22.48 -12.38 -2.12
C ARG A 222 -23.94 -12.00 -2.46
N PHE A 223 -24.20 -10.73 -2.75
CA PHE A 223 -25.54 -10.24 -3.11
C PHE A 223 -25.76 -10.14 -4.63
N GLU A 224 -24.72 -10.27 -5.45
CA GLU A 224 -24.81 -10.25 -6.92
C GLU A 224 -24.17 -11.53 -7.50
N PHE A 225 -24.91 -12.64 -7.45
CA PHE A 225 -24.41 -14.00 -7.72
C PHE A 225 -24.18 -14.35 -9.21
N GLU A 226 -23.95 -13.37 -10.09
CA GLU A 226 -23.67 -13.66 -11.51
C GLU A 226 -22.40 -12.98 -12.03
N LYS A 227 -21.48 -13.84 -12.49
CA LYS A 227 -20.27 -13.58 -13.30
C LYS A 227 -19.20 -12.64 -12.73
N SER A 228 -18.16 -13.35 -12.29
CA SER A 228 -16.72 -13.00 -12.35
C SER A 228 -16.15 -12.24 -11.14
N ASN A 229 -15.73 -13.04 -10.16
CA ASN A 229 -15.12 -12.67 -8.87
C ASN A 229 -13.68 -12.10 -9.01
N TYR A 230 -13.29 -11.57 -10.17
CA TYR A 230 -11.91 -11.13 -10.43
C TYR A 230 -11.56 -9.85 -9.67
N GLY A 231 -12.56 -9.04 -9.28
CA GLY A 231 -12.31 -7.76 -8.64
C GLY A 231 -11.97 -7.79 -7.18
N SER A 232 -12.60 -8.67 -6.42
CA SER A 232 -12.18 -8.94 -5.04
C SER A 232 -10.75 -9.49 -5.01
N ILE A 233 -10.40 -10.38 -5.95
CA ILE A 233 -9.06 -10.97 -6.07
C ILE A 233 -8.03 -9.88 -6.39
N LEU A 234 -8.26 -9.09 -7.44
CA LEU A 234 -7.32 -8.03 -7.83
C LEU A 234 -7.20 -6.94 -6.76
N PHE A 235 -8.30 -6.61 -6.09
CA PHE A 235 -8.28 -5.69 -4.96
C PHE A 235 -7.44 -6.25 -3.80
N PHE A 236 -7.67 -7.50 -3.42
CA PHE A 236 -6.91 -8.18 -2.37
C PHE A 236 -5.41 -8.16 -2.64
N GLU A 237 -5.00 -8.55 -3.85
CA GLU A 237 -3.61 -8.53 -4.29
C GLU A 237 -3.00 -7.13 -4.21
N SER A 238 -3.73 -6.12 -4.70
CA SER A 238 -3.30 -4.71 -4.67
C SER A 238 -3.11 -4.20 -3.23
N ALA A 239 -4.01 -4.59 -2.34
CA ALA A 239 -4.00 -4.15 -0.95
C ALA A 239 -2.83 -4.78 -0.15
N ILE A 240 -2.59 -6.08 -0.32
CA ILE A 240 -1.40 -6.78 0.18
C ILE A 240 -0.13 -6.09 -0.31
N PHE A 241 -0.10 -5.78 -1.61
CA PHE A 241 1.05 -5.14 -2.22
C PHE A 241 1.35 -3.74 -1.65
N VAL A 242 0.31 -2.92 -1.41
CA VAL A 242 0.46 -1.60 -0.78
C VAL A 242 1.03 -1.72 0.64
N LEU A 243 0.59 -2.71 1.42
CA LEU A 243 1.21 -3.00 2.71
C LEU A 243 2.70 -3.34 2.56
N TRP A 244 3.06 -4.17 1.59
CA TRP A 244 4.46 -4.53 1.35
C TRP A 244 5.33 -3.36 0.95
N LEU A 245 4.86 -2.50 0.04
CA LEU A 245 5.56 -1.27 -0.28
C LEU A 245 5.74 -0.38 0.95
N THR A 246 4.75 -0.35 1.85
CA THR A 246 4.81 0.44 3.07
C THR A 246 5.82 -0.11 4.06
N ILE A 247 5.89 -1.42 4.22
CA ILE A 247 6.94 -2.09 4.99
C ILE A 247 8.32 -1.75 4.41
N GLN A 248 8.50 -1.83 3.10
CA GLN A 248 9.76 -1.48 2.46
C GLN A 248 10.10 0.00 2.63
N ALA A 249 9.14 0.90 2.48
CA ALA A 249 9.31 2.32 2.70
C ALA A 249 9.71 2.63 4.14
N LYS A 250 9.09 1.95 5.11
CA LYS A 250 9.45 2.08 6.52
C LYS A 250 10.86 1.55 6.78
N LEU A 251 11.25 0.42 6.20
CA LEU A 251 12.63 -0.07 6.34
C LEU A 251 13.65 0.86 5.69
N ASN A 252 13.34 1.42 4.51
CA ASN A 252 14.18 2.42 3.87
C ASN A 252 14.36 3.67 4.76
N SER A 253 13.34 4.06 5.53
CA SER A 253 13.46 5.19 6.46
C SER A 253 14.51 4.97 7.55
N PHE A 254 14.71 3.72 7.99
CA PHE A 254 15.76 3.38 8.94
C PHE A 254 17.17 3.50 8.33
N PHE A 255 17.33 3.15 7.04
CA PHE A 255 18.60 3.38 6.32
C PHE A 255 18.87 4.88 6.07
N ASP A 256 17.82 5.66 5.82
CA ASP A 256 17.94 7.08 5.47
C ASP A 256 18.17 7.98 6.71
N PHE A 257 17.89 7.49 7.93
CA PHE A 257 17.95 8.27 9.17
C PHE A 257 19.30 8.95 9.44
N LYS A 258 20.43 8.32 9.11
CA LYS A 258 21.77 8.92 9.28
C LYS A 258 22.05 10.07 8.31
N LYS A 259 21.46 10.07 7.11
CA LYS A 259 21.65 11.15 6.11
C LYS A 259 20.95 12.44 6.54
N GLU A 260 19.78 12.35 7.15
CA GLU A 260 19.02 13.53 7.57
C GLU A 260 19.70 14.26 8.74
N LEU A 261 20.35 13.52 9.66
CA LEU A 261 21.11 14.10 10.77
C LEU A 261 22.31 14.93 10.30
N VAL A 262 23.02 14.48 9.27
CA VAL A 262 24.23 15.16 8.74
C VAL A 262 23.90 16.41 7.91
N ILE A 263 22.72 16.48 7.29
CA ILE A 263 22.31 17.64 6.47
C ILE A 263 21.65 18.75 7.32
N SER A 264 21.23 18.43 8.53
CA SER A 264 20.56 19.37 9.45
C SER A 264 21.49 20.13 10.40
N ASN A 265 22.79 19.83 10.37
CA ASN A 265 23.86 20.52 11.09
C ASN A 265 24.76 21.23 10.09
#